data_AF-K2CMZ3-F1
#
_entry.id   AF-K2CMZ3-F1
#
_cell.length_a   1.000
_cell.length_b   1.000
_cell.length_c   1.000
_cell.angle_alpha   90.00
_cell.angle_beta   90.00
_cell.angle_gamma   90.00
#
_symmetry.space_group_name_H-M   'P 1'
#
loop_
_entity.id
_entity.type
_entity.pdbx_description
1 polymer ?
#
loop_
_entity_poly.entity_id
_entity_poly.type
_entity_poly.pdbx_seq_one_letter_code
_entity_poly.pdbx_strand_id
1 'polypeptide(L)' 'MQIVKKNQANQVNASFSTAIYEYLMDNEDISGAIADINGRYPEKGFVRNEVFKELVYVLSGTGKV' A
#
# COMPACT_ATOMS: atom_id res chain seq x y z
N MET A 1 -17.86 -7.60 9.76
CA MET A 1 -16.43 -7.51 10.14
C MET A 1 -15.68 -8.58 9.37
N GLN A 2 -14.72 -8.18 8.53
CA GLN A 2 -13.86 -9.11 7.80
C GLN A 2 -12.47 -9.12 8.44
N ILE A 3 -11.85 -10.30 8.51
CA ILE A 3 -10.49 -10.47 9.03
C ILE A 3 -9.63 -11.01 7.89
N VAL A 4 -8.61 -10.27 7.49
CA VAL A 4 -7.60 -10.72 6.52
C VAL A 4 -6.27 -10.90 7.27
N LYS A 5 -5.66 -12.07 7.13
CA LYS A 5 -4.41 -12.42 7.82
C LYS A 5 -3.20 -11.99 6.99
N LYS A 6 -2.07 -11.77 7.68
CA LYS A 6 -0.79 -11.40 7.06
C LYS A 6 -0.38 -12.31 5.89
N ASN A 7 -0.61 -13.62 6.02
CA ASN A 7 -0.24 -14.61 5.00
C ASN A 7 -1.22 -14.70 3.82
N GLN A 8 -2.28 -13.89 3.81
CA GLN A 8 -3.23 -13.80 2.70
C GLN A 8 -2.98 -12.58 1.80
N ALA A 9 -1.90 -11.83 2.06
CA ALA A 9 -1.56 -10.66 1.26
C ALA A 9 -1.22 -11.05 -0.18
N ASN A 10 -1.76 -10.31 -1.14
CA ASN A 10 -1.27 -10.30 -2.51
C ASN A 10 -0.04 -9.39 -2.56
N GLN A 11 1.14 -9.95 -2.84
CA GLN A 11 2.37 -9.17 -2.93
C GLN A 11 2.58 -8.69 -4.37
N VAL A 12 2.78 -7.38 -4.52
CA VAL A 12 3.07 -6.71 -5.78
C VAL A 12 4.37 -5.93 -5.65
N ASN A 13 5.29 -6.13 -6.58
CA ASN A 13 6.50 -5.31 -6.67
C ASN A 13 6.20 -4.10 -7.57
N ALA A 14 5.85 -2.97 -6.97
CA ALA A 14 5.48 -1.76 -7.69
C ALA A 14 6.70 -1.07 -8.34
N SER A 15 7.88 -1.27 -7.78
CA SER A 15 9.16 -0.84 -8.34
C SER A 15 10.31 -1.64 -7.74
N PHE A 16 11.56 -1.32 -8.09
CA PHE A 16 12.74 -1.95 -7.46
C PHE A 16 12.87 -1.59 -5.98
N SER A 17 12.40 -0.40 -5.58
CA SER A 17 12.49 0.09 -4.20
C SER A 17 11.23 -0.15 -3.37
N THR A 18 10.14 -0.66 -3.97
CA THR A 18 8.83 -0.70 -3.32
C THR A 18 8.09 -2.01 -3.53
N ALA A 19 7.79 -2.69 -2.43
CA ALA A 19 6.89 -3.83 -2.37
C ALA A 19 5.58 -3.42 -1.70
N ILE A 20 4.45 -3.84 -2.28
CA ILE A 20 3.11 -3.61 -1.74
C ILE A 20 2.52 -4.96 -1.35
N TYR A 21 1.96 -5.03 -0.15
CA TYR A 21 1.23 -6.19 0.37
C TYR A 21 -0.25 -5.81 0.47
N GLU A 22 -1.03 -6.19 -0.53
CA GLU A 22 -2.45 -5.87 -0.63
C GLU A 22 -3.28 -6.90 0.13
N TYR A 23 -4.16 -6.42 1.00
CA TYR A 23 -5.14 -7.20 1.74
C TYR A 23 -6.50 -6.95 1.11
N LEU A 24 -6.77 -7.67 0.02
CA LEU A 24 -8.05 -7.59 -0.68
C LEU A 24 -9.20 -7.99 0.26
N MET A 25 -10.27 -7.22 0.22
CA MET A 25 -11.47 -7.40 1.03
C MET A 25 -12.68 -7.59 0.11
N ASP A 26 -13.75 -8.16 0.65
CA ASP A 26 -15.00 -8.35 -0.10
C ASP A 26 -15.83 -7.06 -0.18
N ASN A 27 -15.29 -5.96 0.37
CA ASN A 27 -15.91 -4.63 0.37
C ASN A 27 -15.38 -3.80 -0.81
N GLU A 28 -16.29 -3.20 -1.58
CA GLU A 28 -15.94 -2.43 -2.78
C GLU A 28 -15.44 -1.00 -2.46
N ASP A 29 -15.73 -0.48 -1.27
CA ASP A 29 -15.41 0.89 -0.85
C ASP A 29 -14.07 0.98 -0.09
N ILE A 30 -13.62 -0.12 0.52
CA ILE A 30 -12.41 -0.12 1.35
C ILE A 30 -11.62 -1.43 1.24
N SER A 31 -10.30 -1.26 1.09
CA SER A 31 -9.31 -2.32 1.23
C SER A 31 -8.13 -1.80 2.06
N GLY A 32 -7.15 -2.66 2.32
CA GLY A 32 -5.93 -2.28 3.03
C GLY A 32 -4.69 -2.74 2.29
N ALA A 33 -3.60 -2.00 2.41
CA ALA A 33 -2.29 -2.43 1.94
C ALA A 33 -1.18 -1.96 2.88
N ILE A 34 -0.06 -2.67 2.87
CA ILE A 34 1.19 -2.21 3.49
C ILE A 34 2.19 -2.00 2.37
N ALA A 35 2.73 -0.78 2.25
CA ALA A 35 3.85 -0.49 1.37
C ALA A 35 5.16 -0.54 2.16
N ASP A 36 6.08 -1.40 1.74
CA ASP A 36 7.48 -1.39 2.19
C ASP A 36 8.31 -0.64 1.15
N ILE A 37 8.80 0.54 1.53
CA ILE A 37 9.46 1.50 0.64
C ILE A 37 10.89 1.71 1.14
N ASN A 38 11.87 1.23 0.37
CA ASN A 38 13.28 1.48 0.61
C ASN A 38 13.76 2.70 -0.19
N GLY A 39 13.51 3.89 0.34
CA GLY A 39 13.85 5.16 -0.29
C GLY A 39 12.62 5.97 -0.67
N ARG A 40 12.30 6.06 -1.97
CA ARG A 40 11.22 6.90 -2.51
C ARG A 40 10.40 6.14 -3.53
N TYR A 41 9.08 6.23 -3.40
CA TYR A 41 8.12 5.79 -4.42
C TYR A 41 7.29 6.97 -4.96
N PRO A 42 7.09 7.08 -6.29
CA PRO A 42 7.93 6.44 -7.30
C PRO A 42 9.38 6.97 -7.17
N GLU A 43 10.37 6.31 -7.77
CA GLU A 43 11.76 6.75 -7.69
C GLU A 43 11.95 8.17 -8.28
N LYS A 44 11.13 8.53 -9.28
CA LYS A 44 11.10 9.85 -9.92
C LYS A 44 9.66 10.28 -10.20
N GLY A 45 9.38 11.58 -10.17
CA GLY A 45 8.04 12.11 -10.43
C GLY A 45 7.07 11.86 -9.28
N PHE A 46 5.78 11.73 -9.54
CA PHE A 46 4.76 11.41 -8.54
C PHE A 46 3.69 10.52 -9.15
N VAL A 47 2.98 9.77 -8.31
CA VAL A 47 1.77 9.03 -8.68
C VAL A 47 0.64 9.46 -7.75
N ARG A 48 -0.60 9.35 -8.21
CA ARG A 48 -1.79 9.69 -7.44
C ARG A 48 -2.91 8.72 -7.79
N ASN A 49 -3.61 8.22 -6.78
CA ASN A 49 -4.87 7.53 -6.98
C ASN A 49 -5.97 8.56 -7.30
N GLU A 50 -6.63 8.39 -8.45
CA GLU A 50 -7.72 9.26 -8.91
C GLU A 50 -9.12 8.63 -8.72
N VAL A 51 -9.16 7.36 -8.31
CA VAL A 51 -10.40 6.56 -8.23
C VAL A 51 -10.90 6.47 -6.79
N PHE A 52 -10.00 6.18 -5.85
CA PHE A 52 -10.36 5.96 -4.44
C PHE A 52 -9.77 7.02 -3.53
N LYS A 53 -10.44 7.25 -2.39
CA LYS A 53 -9.89 8.03 -1.28
C LYS A 53 -8.95 7.15 -0.47
N GLU A 54 -7.80 7.68 -0.08
CA GLU A 54 -6.78 6.94 0.66
C GLU A 54 -6.51 7.58 2.02
N LEU A 55 -6.34 6.75 3.05
CA LEU A 55 -5.85 7.14 4.36
C LEU A 55 -4.52 6.40 4.59
N VAL A 56 -3.46 7.16 4.83
CA VAL A 56 -2.11 6.61 4.94
C VAL A 56 -1.51 6.93 6.31
N TYR A 57 -0.79 5.98 6.87
CA TYR A 57 -0.06 6.11 8.13
C TYR A 57 1.29 5.39 8.05
N VAL A 58 2.32 6.00 8.64
CA VAL A 58 3.67 5.41 8.69
C VAL A 58 3.75 4.40 9.83
N LEU A 59 3.79 3.11 9.50
CA LEU A 59 3.87 2.03 10.50
C LEU A 59 5.25 1.93 11.17
N SER A 60 6.33 2.17 10.41
CA SER A 60 7.71 2.16 10.90
C SER A 60 8.61 3.06 10.05
N GLY A 61 9.70 3.53 10.66
CA GLY A 61 10.64 4.46 10.00
C GLY A 61 10.10 5.89 9.96
N THR A 62 10.53 6.64 8.94
CA THR A 62 10.12 8.03 8.72
C THR A 62 9.78 8.23 7.25
N GLY A 63 8.66 8.90 6.98
CA GLY A 63 8.22 9.18 5.62
C GLY A 63 7.24 10.35 5.59
N LYS A 64 7.06 10.91 4.41
CA LYS A 64 6.03 11.91 4.12
C LYS A 64 5.29 11.47 2.86
N VAL A 65 3.97 11.57 2.92
CA VAL A 65 3.05 11.36 1.79
C VAL A 65 2.78 12.71 1.13
#